data_AF-A0A424HJZ0-F1
#
_entry.id   AF-A0A424HJZ0-F1
#
_cell.length_a   1.000
_cell.length_b   1.000
_cell.length_c   1.000
_cell.angle_alpha   90.00
_cell.angle_beta   90.00
_cell.angle_gamma   90.00
#
_symmetry.space_group_name_H-M   'P 1'
#
loop_
_entity.id
_entity.type
_entity.pdbx_description
1 polymer ?
#
loop_
_entity_poly.entity_id
_entity_poly.type
_entity_poly.pdbx_seq_one_letter_code
_entity_poly.pdbx_strand_id
1 'polypeptide(L)'
;MPIKDFNWVRTNGKWKPKNVPLGYWMVDFDGFFKELRSYGIRPLVSLHSKYELGGAEHGDWKIKIPQKKVFAAIKRYLNRIHDMWEKSSV
;
A
#
# COMPACT_ATOMS: atom_id res chain seq x y z
N MET A 1 11.24 2.59 -5.53
CA MET A 1 9.94 2.50 -6.24
C MET A 1 8.78 2.72 -5.26
N PRO A 2 7.80 3.59 -5.55
CA PRO A 2 6.63 3.77 -4.69
C PRO A 2 5.68 2.57 -4.79
N ILE A 3 5.23 2.03 -3.66
CA ILE A 3 4.25 0.94 -3.59
C ILE A 3 2.97 1.42 -2.89
N LYS A 4 1.82 1.17 -3.52
CA LYS A 4 0.49 1.54 -3.07
C LYS A 4 -0.55 0.61 -3.69
N ASP A 5 -1.73 0.55 -3.09
CA ASP A 5 -2.87 -0.22 -3.60
C ASP A 5 -4.05 0.71 -3.88
N PHE A 6 -4.94 0.28 -4.76
CA PHE A 6 -6.10 1.05 -5.21
C PHE A 6 -7.28 0.14 -5.51
N ASN A 7 -8.48 0.73 -5.56
CA ASN A 7 -9.61 0.13 -6.23
C ASN A 7 -10.24 1.11 -7.22
N TRP A 8 -10.99 0.57 -8.19
CA TRP A 8 -11.78 1.38 -9.10
C TRP A 8 -13.14 1.69 -8.48
N VAL A 9 -13.49 2.96 -8.40
CA VAL A 9 -14.80 3.43 -7.94
C VAL A 9 -15.46 4.24 -9.05
N ARG A 10 -16.77 4.08 -9.20
CA ARG A 10 -17.55 4.85 -10.17
C ARG A 10 -18.15 6.07 -9.48
N THR A 11 -17.76 7.27 -9.91
CA THR A 11 -18.27 8.54 -9.38
C THR A 11 -18.78 9.38 -10.54
N ASN A 12 -20.05 9.80 -10.47
CA ASN A 12 -20.73 10.56 -11.53
C ASN A 12 -20.57 9.91 -12.92
N GLY A 13 -20.80 8.60 -12.98
CA GLY A 13 -20.72 7.82 -14.22
C GLY A 13 -19.31 7.44 -14.69
N LYS A 14 -18.24 8.04 -14.14
CA LYS A 14 -16.84 7.83 -14.55
C LYS A 14 -16.07 6.95 -13.55
N TRP A 15 -15.22 6.05 -14.06
CA TRP A 15 -14.30 5.27 -13.23
C TRP A 15 -13.13 6.14 -12.76
N LYS A 16 -12.81 6.07 -11.46
CA LYS A 16 -11.69 6.76 -10.84
C LYS A 16 -10.95 5.81 -9.89
N PRO A 17 -9.62 5.89 -9.78
CA PRO A 17 -8.90 5.15 -8.77
C PRO A 17 -9.14 5.79 -7.41
N LYS A 18 -9.40 4.97 -6.39
CA LYS A 18 -9.41 5.36 -4.99
C LYS A 18 -8.27 4.62 -4.29
N ASN A 19 -7.41 5.37 -3.62
CA ASN A 19 -6.34 4.78 -2.81
C ASN A 19 -6.96 4.06 -1.62
N VAL A 20 -6.41 2.91 -1.31
CA VAL A 20 -6.90 2.00 -0.27
C VAL A 20 -5.72 1.41 0.48
N PRO A 21 -5.95 0.79 1.64
CA PRO A 21 -4.86 0.17 2.36
C PRO A 21 -4.25 -1.01 1.60
N LEU A 22 -2.93 -1.16 1.69
CA LEU A 22 -2.18 -2.04 0.81
C LEU A 22 -2.43 -3.54 1.05
N GLY A 23 -2.54 -4.30 -0.04
CA GLY A 23 -2.51 -5.76 -0.02
C GLY A 23 -3.87 -6.41 0.18
N TYR A 24 -4.95 -5.66 -0.07
CA TYR A 24 -6.33 -6.09 0.14
C TYR A 24 -7.23 -5.82 -1.08
N TRP A 25 -6.72 -5.20 -2.15
CA TRP A 25 -7.55 -4.73 -3.25
C TRP A 25 -7.05 -5.20 -4.61
N MET A 26 -6.85 -4.29 -5.58
CA MET A 26 -6.77 -4.67 -6.99
C MET A 26 -5.38 -5.11 -7.45
N VAL A 27 -4.32 -4.77 -6.71
CA VAL A 27 -2.95 -5.08 -7.14
C VAL A 27 -2.54 -6.49 -6.72
N ASP A 28 -2.17 -7.33 -7.69
CA ASP A 28 -1.57 -8.65 -7.45
C ASP A 28 -0.08 -8.50 -7.10
N PHE A 29 0.19 -8.24 -5.83
CA PHE A 29 1.56 -8.14 -5.32
C PHE A 29 2.31 -9.47 -5.33
N ASP A 30 1.61 -10.60 -5.14
CA ASP A 30 2.23 -11.92 -5.10
C ASP A 30 2.79 -12.28 -6.48
N GLY A 31 1.99 -12.10 -7.54
CA GLY A 31 2.43 -12.29 -8.92
C GLY A 31 3.55 -11.31 -9.30
N PHE A 32 3.40 -10.03 -8.95
CA PHE A 32 4.42 -9.02 -9.22
C PHE A 32 5.77 -9.32 -8.55
N PHE A 33 5.79 -9.76 -7.30
CA PHE A 33 7.03 -10.08 -6.59
C PHE A 33 7.68 -11.37 -7.10
N LYS A 34 6.89 -12.38 -7.49
CA LYS A 34 7.42 -13.59 -8.16
C LYS A 34 8.13 -13.24 -9.46
N GLU A 35 7.54 -12.35 -10.26
CA GLU A 35 8.11 -11.89 -11.52
C GLU A 35 9.41 -11.10 -11.29
N LEU A 36 9.47 -10.22 -10.30
CA LEU A 36 10.73 -9.53 -9.97
C LEU A 36 11.85 -10.51 -9.58
N ARG A 37 11.51 -11.57 -8.83
CA ARG A 37 12.47 -12.60 -8.42
C ARG A 37 12.93 -13.46 -9.59
N SER A 38 12.05 -13.80 -10.53
CA SER A 38 12.41 -14.58 -11.73
C SER A 38 13.46 -13.83 -12.57
N TYR A 39 13.43 -12.49 -12.57
CA TYR A 39 14.46 -11.64 -13.18
C TYR A 39 15.65 -11.31 -12.26
N GLY A 40 15.72 -11.83 -11.03
CA GLY A 40 16.80 -11.55 -10.09
C GLY A 40 16.80 -10.12 -9.50
N ILE A 41 15.69 -9.39 -9.61
CA ILE A 41 15.58 -8.00 -9.18
C ILE A 41 15.22 -7.93 -7.68
N ARG A 42 15.95 -7.12 -6.91
CA ARG A 42 15.68 -6.83 -5.49
C ARG A 42 15.48 -5.33 -5.28
N PRO A 43 14.26 -4.79 -5.45
CA PRO A 43 14.06 -3.35 -5.44
C PRO A 43 14.04 -2.76 -4.04
N LEU A 44 14.55 -1.53 -3.90
CA LEU A 44 14.23 -0.67 -2.76
C LEU A 44 12.85 -0.03 -2.97
N VAL A 45 11.93 -0.26 -2.03
CA VAL A 45 10.55 0.22 -2.10
C VAL A 45 10.26 1.29 -1.05
N SER A 46 9.39 2.22 -1.41
CA SER A 46 8.86 3.25 -0.50
C SER A 46 7.35 3.08 -0.36
N LEU A 47 6.87 2.85 0.86
CA LEU A 47 5.45 2.63 1.15
C LEU A 47 4.68 3.95 1.12
N HIS A 48 3.74 4.07 0.19
CA HIS A 48 2.87 5.24 0.05
C HIS A 48 1.51 4.99 0.72
N SER A 49 1.34 5.45 1.95
CA SER A 49 0.08 5.32 2.70
C SER A 49 -0.86 6.49 2.41
N LYS A 50 -1.50 6.49 1.22
CA LYS A 50 -2.37 7.57 0.73
C LYS A 50 -3.87 7.29 0.88
N TYR A 51 -4.24 6.54 1.92
CA TYR A 51 -5.63 6.27 2.32
C TYR A 51 -5.94 7.00 3.63
N GLU A 52 -7.20 7.02 4.07
CA GLU A 52 -7.63 7.78 5.25
C GLU A 52 -6.84 7.40 6.52
N LEU A 53 -6.01 8.33 6.99
CA LEU A 53 -5.17 8.25 8.19
C LEU A 53 -5.35 9.50 9.06
N GLY A 54 -6.53 10.10 8.99
CA GLY A 54 -6.91 11.25 9.80
C GLY A 54 -6.12 12.52 9.47
N GLY A 55 -5.70 12.72 8.22
CA GLY A 55 -4.93 13.88 7.76
C GLY A 55 -3.42 13.61 7.63
N ALA A 56 -2.92 12.53 8.23
CA ALA A 56 -1.50 12.16 8.11
C ALA A 56 -1.11 11.84 6.65
N GLU A 57 -2.04 11.32 5.86
CA GLU A 57 -1.91 11.03 4.43
C GLU A 57 -1.71 12.29 3.57
N HIS A 58 -2.03 13.47 4.11
CA HIS A 58 -1.88 14.78 3.48
C HIS A 58 -0.72 15.60 4.05
N GLY A 59 -0.07 15.12 5.12
CA GLY A 59 0.99 15.84 5.81
C GLY A 59 0.48 16.88 6.82
N ASP A 60 -0.76 16.73 7.30
CA ASP A 60 -1.34 17.65 8.28
C ASP A 60 -0.57 17.64 9.60
N TRP A 61 -0.32 18.82 10.16
CA TRP A 61 0.30 18.96 11.49
C TRP A 61 -0.64 18.50 12.62
N LYS A 62 -1.94 18.76 12.45
CA LYS A 62 -2.97 18.38 13.41
C LYS A 62 -3.84 17.29 12.79
N ILE A 63 -3.56 16.06 13.19
CA ILE A 63 -4.29 14.87 12.71
C ILE A 63 -5.52 14.57 13.58
N LYS A 64 -6.56 14.00 12.97
CA LYS A 64 -7.86 13.68 13.57
C LYS A 64 -7.86 12.39 14.39
N ILE A 65 -6.81 11.58 14.26
CA ILE A 65 -6.68 10.29 14.97
C ILE A 65 -5.40 10.27 15.82
N PRO A 66 -5.34 9.47 16.90
CA PRO A 66 -4.12 9.29 17.67
C PRO A 66 -2.95 8.83 16.80
N GLN A 67 -1.79 9.45 16.95
CA GLN A 67 -0.57 9.12 16.21
C GLN A 67 -0.20 7.63 16.29
N LYS A 68 -0.43 6.99 17.44
CA LYS A 68 -0.24 5.54 17.62
C LYS A 68 -1.06 4.71 16.63
N LYS A 69 -2.28 5.14 16.27
CA LYS A 69 -3.11 4.45 15.27
C LYS A 69 -2.53 4.60 13.86
N VAL A 70 -1.96 5.77 13.52
CA VAL A 70 -1.26 5.99 12.25
C VAL A 70 -0.08 5.02 12.13
N PHE A 71 0.82 5.00 13.12
CA PHE A 71 1.99 4.11 13.11
C PHE A 71 1.61 2.65 13.09
N ALA A 72 0.60 2.23 13.87
CA ALA A 72 0.12 0.86 13.87
C ALA A 72 -0.41 0.45 12.48
N ALA A 73 -1.13 1.34 11.80
CA ALA A 73 -1.59 1.10 10.44
C ALA A 73 -0.40 0.96 9.47
N ILE A 74 0.53 1.92 9.45
CA ILE A 74 1.70 1.88 8.56
C ILE A 74 2.53 0.61 8.80
N LYS A 75 2.81 0.26 10.06
CA LYS A 75 3.58 -0.93 10.43
C LYS A 75 2.88 -2.22 9.95
N ARG A 76 1.55 -2.30 10.07
CA ARG A 76 0.78 -3.45 9.58
C ARG A 76 0.99 -3.67 8.07
N TYR A 77 0.94 -2.60 7.27
CA TYR A 77 1.11 -2.70 5.82
C TYR A 77 2.56 -2.94 5.40
N LEU A 78 3.52 -2.37 6.14
CA LEU A 78 4.94 -2.67 5.95
C LEU A 78 5.22 -4.16 6.17
N ASN A 79 4.74 -4.72 7.28
CA ASN A 79 4.88 -6.15 7.56
C ASN A 79 4.22 -7.00 6.48
N ARG A 80 3.05 -6.59 5.96
CA ARG A 80 2.36 -7.31 4.89
C ARG A 80 3.18 -7.37 3.60
N ILE A 81 3.86 -6.28 3.22
CA ILE A 81 4.77 -6.28 2.06
C ILE A 81 5.92 -7.25 2.28
N HIS A 82 6.52 -7.25 3.47
CA HIS A 82 7.58 -8.21 3.80
C HIS A 82 7.07 -9.65 3.69
N ASP A 83 5.90 -9.96 4.24
CA ASP A 83 5.30 -11.30 4.17
C ASP A 83 5.05 -11.74 2.71
N MET A 84 4.51 -10.84 1.87
CA MET A 84 4.28 -11.10 0.44
C MET A 84 5.60 -11.32 -0.31
N TRP A 85 6.61 -10.50 -0.03
CA TRP A 85 7.94 -10.65 -0.60
C TRP A 85 8.57 -11.98 -0.20
N GLU A 86 8.55 -12.37 1.09
CA GLU A 86 9.13 -13.64 1.53
C GLU A 86 8.42 -14.84 0.88
N LYS A 87 7.09 -14.82 0.82
CA LYS A 87 6.28 -15.88 0.18
C LYS A 87 6.54 -16.03 -1.32
N SER A 88 6.98 -14.98 -2.00
CA SER A 88 7.33 -15.05 -3.42
C SER A 88 8.66 -15.77 -3.70
N SER A 89 9.42 -16.16 -2.66
CA SER A 89 10.66 -16.96 -2.80
C SER A 89 10.42 -18.46 -3.01
N VAL A 90 9.16 -18.90 -2.99
CA VAL A 90 8.74 -20.32 -3.11
C VAL A 90 8.32 -20.63 -4.54
#